data_AF-A0A7Y7VRV4-F1
#
_entry.id   AF-A0A7Y7VRV4-F1
#
_cell.length_a   1.000
_cell.length_b   1.000
_cell.length_c   1.000
_cell.angle_alpha   90.00
_cell.angle_beta   90.00
_cell.angle_gamma   90.00
#
_symmetry.space_group_name_H-M   'P 1'
#
loop_
_entity.id
_entity.type
_entity.pdbx_description
1 polymer ?
#
loop_
_entity_poly.entity_id
_entity_poly.type
_entity_poly.pdbx_seq_one_letter_code
_entity_poly.pdbx_strand_id
1 'polypeptide(L)'
;FYLRPEARFHDGHPMRADDVVFSFQTLIKDGAPLYRAYYADVDEAIAEDPLRVLFKFKHTNNRELPLILGQLPVLPKHWWATRDFTKGNLEFPLGSGPYKVAEVKAG
;
A
#
# COMPACT_ATOMS: atom_id res chain seq x y z
N PHE A 1 -13.29 -0.91 0.23
CA PHE A 1 -12.71 -2.25 0.45
C PHE A 1 -12.89 -2.65 1.91
N TYR A 2 -13.20 -3.93 2.16
CA TYR A 2 -13.23 -4.51 3.49
C TYR A 2 -12.04 -5.47 3.63
N LEU A 3 -11.17 -5.21 4.60
CA LEU A 3 -9.99 -6.03 4.88
C LEU A 3 -10.39 -7.28 5.66
N ARG A 4 -9.68 -8.38 5.40
CA ARG A 4 -9.80 -9.61 6.18
C ARG A 4 -9.18 -9.41 7.57
N PRO A 5 -9.89 -9.69 8.67
CA PRO A 5 -9.37 -9.48 10.02
C PRO A 5 -8.18 -10.38 10.36
N GLU A 6 -7.93 -11.45 9.59
CA GLU A 6 -6.81 -12.38 9.73
C GLU A 6 -5.53 -11.89 9.04
N ALA A 7 -5.58 -10.86 8.19
CA ALA A 7 -4.42 -10.40 7.44
C ALA A 7 -3.31 -9.86 8.38
N ARG A 8 -2.09 -10.37 8.22
CA ARG A 8 -0.91 -10.00 9.03
C ARG A 8 0.29 -9.73 8.13
N PHE A 9 1.14 -8.81 8.58
CA PHE A 9 2.51 -8.70 8.07
C PHE A 9 3.39 -9.82 8.65
N HIS A 10 4.57 -10.00 8.09
CA HIS A 10 5.51 -11.06 8.44
C HIS A 10 6.03 -11.01 9.88
N ASP A 11 5.92 -9.87 10.54
CA ASP A 11 6.24 -9.64 11.96
C ASP A 11 5.05 -9.91 12.90
N GLY A 12 3.91 -10.32 12.34
CA GLY A 12 2.67 -10.56 13.08
C GLY A 12 1.82 -9.32 13.31
N HIS A 13 2.25 -8.13 12.86
CA HIS A 13 1.44 -6.93 13.00
C HIS A 13 0.16 -7.05 12.15
N PRO A 14 -1.02 -6.69 12.70
CA PRO A 14 -2.25 -6.68 11.93
C PRO A 14 -2.22 -5.68 10.78
N MET A 15 -2.62 -6.11 9.59
CA MET A 15 -2.90 -5.20 8.49
C MET A 15 -4.20 -4.45 8.73
N ARG A 16 -4.19 -3.13 8.58
CA ARG A 16 -5.32 -2.23 8.85
C ARG A 16 -5.55 -1.27 7.70
N ALA A 17 -6.71 -0.62 7.72
CA ALA A 17 -7.09 0.39 6.74
C ALA A 17 -6.06 1.54 6.65
N ASP A 18 -5.45 1.90 7.77
CA ASP A 18 -4.38 2.90 7.83
C ASP A 18 -3.15 2.52 7.00
N ASP A 19 -2.80 1.23 6.91
CA ASP A 19 -1.71 0.76 6.05
C ASP A 19 -2.04 0.98 4.59
N VAL A 20 -3.29 0.73 4.17
CA VAL A 20 -3.75 0.94 2.79
C VAL A 20 -3.70 2.41 2.41
N VAL A 21 -4.22 3.29 3.28
CA VAL A 21 -4.18 4.75 3.05
C VAL A 21 -2.74 5.25 3.01
N PHE A 22 -1.90 4.81 3.94
CA PHE A 22 -0.48 5.13 3.95
C PHE A 22 0.22 4.68 2.66
N SER A 23 -0.07 3.47 2.19
CA SER A 23 0.51 2.91 0.97
C SER A 23 0.13 3.72 -0.25
N PHE A 24 -1.16 4.02 -0.39
CA PHE A 24 -1.67 4.87 -1.45
C PHE A 24 -0.94 6.22 -1.50
N GLN A 25 -0.91 6.92 -0.37
CA GLN A 25 -0.28 8.25 -0.25
C GLN A 25 1.23 8.20 -0.54
N THR A 26 1.92 7.20 -0.02
CA THR A 26 3.36 7.02 -0.23
C THR A 26 3.67 6.76 -1.70
N LEU A 27 2.91 5.88 -2.36
CA LEU A 27 3.17 5.49 -3.74
C LEU A 27 2.88 6.61 -4.75
N ILE A 28 1.83 7.41 -4.56
CA ILE A 28 1.55 8.56 -5.46
C ILE A 28 2.55 9.71 -5.27
N LYS A 29 3.15 9.81 -4.08
CA LYS A 29 4.10 10.87 -3.74
C LYS A 29 5.53 10.49 -4.14
N ASP A 30 6.00 9.36 -3.64
CA ASP A 30 7.40 8.95 -3.64
C ASP A 30 7.65 7.64 -4.42
N GLY A 31 6.59 6.99 -4.92
CA GLY A 31 6.69 5.77 -5.74
C GLY A 31 7.05 6.02 -7.20
N ALA A 32 7.06 4.94 -7.98
CA ALA A 32 7.24 5.01 -9.43
C ALA A 32 6.21 5.96 -10.07
N PRO A 33 6.59 6.77 -11.08
CA PRO A 33 5.69 7.75 -11.70
C PRO A 33 4.35 7.17 -12.18
N LEU A 34 4.34 5.89 -12.54
CA LEU A 34 3.15 5.14 -12.94
C LEU A 34 2.05 5.13 -11.88
N TYR A 35 2.38 5.09 -10.59
CA TYR A 35 1.37 5.11 -9.52
C TYR A 35 0.57 6.41 -9.52
N ARG A 36 1.24 7.55 -9.69
CA ARG A 36 0.57 8.86 -9.77
C ARG A 36 -0.37 8.94 -10.98
N ALA A 37 0.04 8.38 -12.11
CA ALA A 37 -0.78 8.35 -13.32
C ALA A 37 -2.02 7.45 -13.14
N TYR A 38 -1.85 6.22 -12.66
CA TYR A 38 -2.96 5.28 -12.49
C TYR A 38 -3.96 5.70 -11.42
N TYR A 39 -3.53 6.40 -10.39
CA TYR A 39 -4.39 6.84 -9.29
C TYR A 39 -4.83 8.30 -9.39
N ALA A 40 -4.59 8.97 -10.54
CA ALA A 40 -4.91 10.37 -10.73
C ALA A 40 -6.39 10.72 -10.53
N ASP A 41 -7.29 9.77 -10.82
CA ASP A 41 -8.75 9.92 -10.70
C ASP A 41 -9.29 9.63 -9.29
N VAL A 42 -8.43 9.27 -8.34
CA VAL A 42 -8.79 9.18 -6.92
C VAL A 42 -8.74 10.58 -6.32
N ASP A 43 -9.83 10.99 -5.69
CA ASP A 43 -9.94 12.24 -4.95
C ASP A 43 -9.39 12.09 -3.54
N GLU A 44 -9.82 11.01 -2.85
CA GLU A 44 -9.49 10.80 -1.45
C GLU A 44 -9.43 9.30 -1.12
N ALA A 45 -8.51 8.92 -0.22
CA ALA A 45 -8.45 7.61 0.40
C ALA A 45 -8.63 7.76 1.91
N ILE A 46 -9.66 7.12 2.47
CA ILE A 46 -10.09 7.29 3.86
C ILE A 46 -10.12 5.92 4.55
N ALA A 47 -9.54 5.84 5.73
CA ALA A 47 -9.76 4.73 6.66
C ALA A 47 -11.04 5.04 7.48
N GLU A 48 -12.17 4.47 7.07
CA GLU A 48 -13.46 4.70 7.76
C GLU A 48 -13.52 3.95 9.10
N ASP A 49 -12.88 2.78 9.16
CA ASP A 49 -12.70 1.97 10.36
C ASP A 49 -11.40 1.13 10.22
N PRO A 50 -10.94 0.41 11.27
CA PRO A 50 -9.69 -0.34 11.21
C PRO A 50 -9.58 -1.37 10.09
N LEU A 51 -10.70 -1.84 9.52
CA LEU A 51 -10.79 -2.86 8.47
C LEU A 51 -11.52 -2.35 7.22
N ARG A 52 -11.81 -1.06 7.09
CA ARG A 52 -12.58 -0.52 5.96
C ARG A 52 -11.91 0.72 5.38
N VAL A 53 -11.69 0.66 4.08
CA VAL A 53 -11.10 1.74 3.29
C VAL A 53 -12.13 2.22 2.26
N LEU A 54 -12.40 3.52 2.26
CA LEU A 54 -13.18 4.20 1.23
C LEU A 54 -12.25 4.95 0.29
N PHE A 55 -12.38 4.69 -1.01
CA PHE A 55 -11.79 5.54 -2.04
C PHE A 55 -12.89 6.35 -2.68
N LYS A 56 -12.75 7.68 -2.65
CA LYS A 56 -13.62 8.61 -3.40
C LYS A 56 -12.98 8.91 -4.74
N PHE A 57 -13.76 8.85 -5.81
CA PHE A 57 -13.27 9.13 -7.15
C PHE A 57 -13.71 10.52 -7.60
N LYS A 58 -12.87 11.19 -8.38
CA LYS A 58 -13.16 12.50 -8.96
C LYS A 58 -14.28 12.41 -10.00
N HIS A 59 -14.29 11.31 -10.76
CA HIS A 59 -15.18 11.09 -11.90
C HIS A 59 -15.69 9.64 -11.92
N THR A 60 -16.78 9.39 -12.66
CA THR A 60 -17.42 8.06 -12.77
C THR A 60 -17.15 7.34 -14.09
N ASN A 61 -16.40 7.96 -15.00
CA ASN A 61 -16.10 7.42 -16.33
C ASN A 61 -14.96 6.39 -16.34
N ASN A 62 -14.05 6.44 -15.36
CA ASN A 62 -12.96 5.48 -15.24
C ASN A 62 -13.44 4.18 -14.56
N ARG A 63 -14.01 3.28 -15.38
CA ARG A 63 -14.58 2.00 -14.90
C ARG A 63 -13.52 0.97 -14.48
N GLU A 64 -12.28 1.16 -14.88
CA GLU A 64 -11.16 0.28 -14.57
C GLU A 64 -10.55 0.60 -13.19
N LEU A 65 -10.64 1.84 -12.73
CA LEU A 65 -10.01 2.30 -11.49
C LEU A 65 -10.27 1.42 -10.25
N PRO A 66 -11.49 0.93 -9.97
CA PRO A 66 -11.71 0.00 -8.85
C PRO A 66 -10.86 -1.27 -8.93
N LEU A 67 -10.64 -1.81 -10.14
CA LEU A 67 -9.84 -3.02 -10.35
C LEU A 67 -8.36 -2.73 -10.12
N ILE A 68 -7.85 -1.61 -10.63
CA ILE A 68 -6.47 -1.16 -10.39
C ILE A 68 -6.23 -0.93 -8.89
N LEU A 69 -7.17 -0.31 -8.18
CA LEU A 69 -7.07 -0.11 -6.73
C LEU A 69 -7.01 -1.44 -5.97
N GLY A 70 -7.66 -2.49 -6.48
CA GLY A 70 -7.53 -3.85 -5.93
C GLY A 70 -6.12 -4.45 -6.08
N GLN A 71 -5.26 -3.87 -6.93
CA GLN A 71 -3.88 -4.29 -7.16
C GLN A 71 -2.86 -3.44 -6.38
N LEU A 72 -3.32 -2.46 -5.61
CA LEU A 72 -2.45 -1.60 -4.80
C LEU A 72 -1.64 -2.45 -3.80
N PRO A 73 -0.29 -2.42 -3.85
CA PRO A 73 0.50 -3.09 -2.84
C PRO A 73 0.35 -2.38 -1.49
N VAL A 74 0.09 -3.16 -0.44
CA VAL A 74 -0.08 -2.64 0.92
C VAL A 74 1.25 -2.74 1.68
N LEU A 75 1.81 -1.59 1.96
CA LEU A 75 3.02 -1.34 2.74
C LEU A 75 2.69 -1.26 4.24
N PRO A 76 3.50 -1.87 5.13
CA PRO A 76 3.35 -1.73 6.56
C PRO A 76 3.69 -0.31 7.02
N LYS A 77 2.69 0.46 7.45
CA LYS A 77 2.87 1.85 7.90
C LYS A 77 3.84 1.95 9.07
N HIS A 78 3.72 1.04 10.05
CA HIS A 78 4.59 1.02 11.23
C HIS A 78 6.06 0.80 10.90
N TRP A 79 6.35 0.15 9.77
CA TRP A 79 7.72 -0.08 9.30
C TRP A 79 8.25 1.10 8.49
N TRP A 80 7.45 1.63 7.57
CA TRP A 80 7.89 2.69 6.65
C TRP A 80 7.83 4.10 7.22
N ALA A 81 7.03 4.36 8.26
CA ALA A 81 6.84 5.71 8.81
C ALA A 81 8.12 6.39 9.34
N THR A 82 9.17 5.62 9.65
CA THR A 82 10.46 6.14 10.14
C THR A 82 11.60 5.99 9.13
N ARG A 83 11.31 5.51 7.92
CA ARG A 83 12.29 5.20 6.88
C ARG A 83 12.15 6.13 5.69
N ASP A 84 13.25 6.38 5.00
CA ASP A 84 13.24 7.09 3.73
C ASP A 84 12.84 6.13 2.61
N PHE A 85 11.62 6.28 2.09
CA PHE A 85 11.08 5.45 1.02
C PHE A 85 11.85 5.58 -0.30
N THR A 86 12.53 6.71 -0.52
CA THR A 86 13.25 6.99 -1.77
C THR A 86 14.65 6.37 -1.80
N LYS A 87 15.15 5.93 -0.64
CA LYS A 87 16.51 5.43 -0.49
C LYS A 87 16.58 3.93 -0.78
N GLY A 88 17.36 3.57 -1.80
CA GLY A 88 17.72 2.18 -2.06
C GLY A 88 18.61 1.61 -0.93
N ASN A 89 18.29 0.39 -0.48
CA ASN A 89 19.09 -0.35 0.50
C ASN A 89 18.93 -1.87 0.29
N LEU A 90 19.65 -2.68 1.09
CA LEU A 90 19.56 -4.14 1.11
C LEU A 90 18.86 -4.66 2.38
N GLU A 91 18.17 -3.79 3.12
CA GLU A 91 17.37 -4.21 4.27
C GLU A 91 16.20 -5.05 3.77
N PHE A 92 15.92 -6.18 4.43
CA PHE A 92 14.84 -7.05 3.99
C PHE A 92 13.50 -6.33 4.15
N PRO A 93 12.71 -6.18 3.07
CA PRO A 93 11.43 -5.49 3.16
C PRO A 93 10.46 -6.32 3.99
N LEU A 94 9.72 -5.64 4.87
CA LEU A 94 8.63 -6.27 5.60
C LEU A 94 7.40 -6.35 4.69
N GLY A 95 6.92 -7.56 4.42
CA GLY A 95 5.73 -7.81 3.59
C GLY A 95 4.66 -8.62 4.32
N SER A 96 3.65 -9.04 3.58
CA SER A 96 2.54 -9.90 4.07
C SER A 96 2.27 -11.12 3.18
N GLY A 97 3.12 -11.35 2.16
CA GLY A 97 2.96 -12.45 1.22
C GLY A 97 3.33 -13.82 1.81
N PRO A 98 3.22 -14.91 1.03
CA PRO A 98 3.56 -16.25 1.52
C PRO A 98 5.07 -16.49 1.70
N TYR A 99 5.92 -15.63 1.15
CA TYR A 99 7.39 -15.78 1.20
C TYR A 99 8.05 -14.56 1.84
N LYS A 100 9.19 -14.80 2.50
CA LYS A 100 10.09 -13.79 3.06
C LYS A 100 11.43 -13.84 2.32
N VAL A 101 12.13 -12.72 2.25
CA VAL A 101 13.52 -12.70 1.78
C VAL A 101 14.39 -13.36 2.84
N ALA A 102 15.08 -14.44 2.48
CA ALA A 102 15.95 -15.19 3.39
C ALA A 102 17.41 -14.73 3.31
N GLU A 103 17.88 -14.43 2.11
CA GLU A 103 19.27 -14.02 1.84
C GLU A 103 19.28 -13.06 0.64
N VAL A 104 20.20 -12.09 0.68
CA VAL A 104 20.50 -11.20 -0.46
C VAL A 104 22.01 -11.21 -0.67
N LYS A 105 22.43 -11.53 -1.89
CA LYS A 105 23.81 -11.35 -2.36
C LYS A 105 23.81 -10.20 -3.35
N ALA A 106 24.45 -9.10 -2.97
CA ALA A 106 24.68 -7.99 -3.91
C ALA A 106 25.59 -8.49 -5.04
N GLY A 107 25.26 -8.10 -6.27
CA GLY A 107 25.94 -8.54 -7.49
C GLY A 107 27.44 -8.27 -7.51
#